data_AF-A0A838N4F2-F1
#
_entry.id   AF-A0A838N4F2-F1
#
_cell.length_a   1.000
_cell.length_b   1.000
_cell.length_c   1.000
_cell.angle_alpha   90.00
_cell.angle_beta   90.00
_cell.angle_gamma   90.00
#
_symmetry.space_group_name_H-M   'P 1'
#
loop_
_entity.id
_entity.type
_entity.pdbx_description
1 polymer ?
#
loop_
_entity_poly.entity_id
_entity_poly.type
_entity_poly.pdbx_seq_one_letter_code
_entity_poly.pdbx_strand_id
1 'polypeptide(L)'
;MAVKNENELGEAQRSHWLKAVAAVELRNFGYAISLLQGVLKQEPEFLHGRQLLRRAEITKGKAEKKKFFNVSTASIGVMKAQRELKKEPGRAVELIEKVLEDEPYNRQANLLLKEAAVAAGLAGGRSLRAGDVARGEAARH
;
A
#
# COMPACT_ATOMS: atom_id res chain seq x y z
N MET A 1 10.93 -27.41 -7.72
CA MET A 1 9.97 -27.41 -6.60
C MET A 1 8.58 -27.46 -7.21
N ALA A 2 7.80 -28.50 -6.89
CA ALA A 2 6.53 -28.79 -7.56
C ALA A 2 5.46 -27.78 -7.09
N VAL A 3 4.85 -27.08 -8.06
CA VAL A 3 3.78 -26.12 -7.78
C VAL A 3 2.52 -26.92 -7.46
N LYS A 4 2.13 -26.98 -6.18
CA LYS A 4 0.92 -27.70 -5.79
C LYS A 4 -0.33 -26.94 -6.25
N ASN A 5 -1.21 -27.65 -6.96
CA ASN A 5 -2.49 -27.12 -7.46
C ASN A 5 -3.67 -27.50 -6.54
N GLU A 6 -4.85 -26.94 -6.82
CA GLU A 6 -6.08 -27.17 -6.05
C GLU A 6 -6.46 -28.66 -5.92
N ASN A 7 -5.98 -29.49 -6.86
CA ASN A 7 -6.21 -30.93 -6.90
C ASN A 7 -5.30 -31.75 -5.97
N GLU A 8 -4.27 -31.13 -5.38
CA GLU A 8 -3.33 -31.79 -4.45
C GLU A 8 -3.58 -31.41 -2.98
N LEU A 9 -4.66 -30.67 -2.73
CA LEU A 9 -5.08 -30.33 -1.38
C LEU A 9 -5.80 -31.53 -0.73
N GLY A 10 -5.50 -31.78 0.54
CA GLY A 10 -6.29 -32.70 1.36
C GLY A 10 -7.75 -32.24 1.45
N GLU A 11 -8.67 -33.18 1.65
CA GLU A 11 -10.12 -32.94 1.63
C GLU A 11 -10.55 -31.83 2.61
N ALA A 12 -9.91 -31.76 3.78
CA ALA A 12 -10.11 -30.69 4.76
C ALA A 12 -9.65 -29.32 4.24
N GLN A 13 -8.49 -29.23 3.60
CA GLN A 13 -7.94 -28.00 3.03
C GLN A 13 -8.78 -27.53 1.84
N ARG A 14 -9.28 -28.46 1.03
CA ARG A 14 -10.19 -28.18 -0.08
C ARG A 14 -11.50 -27.56 0.39
N SER A 15 -12.06 -28.05 1.50
CA SER A 15 -13.25 -27.44 2.13
C SER A 15 -12.99 -25.99 2.57
N HIS A 16 -11.85 -25.73 3.20
CA HIS A 16 -11.46 -24.38 3.63
C HIS A 16 -11.19 -23.45 2.43
N TRP A 17 -10.59 -23.97 1.35
CA TRP A 17 -10.40 -23.27 0.09
C TRP A 17 -11.73 -22.85 -0.54
N LEU A 18 -12.68 -23.78 -0.69
CA LEU A 18 -14.00 -23.47 -1.27
C LEU A 18 -14.76 -22.42 -0.42
N LYS A 19 -14.71 -22.54 0.91
CA LYS A 19 -15.28 -21.52 1.81
C LYS A 19 -14.62 -20.16 1.63
N ALA A 20 -13.30 -20.12 1.40
CA ALA A 20 -12.59 -18.88 1.16
C ALA A 20 -12.99 -18.25 -0.19
N VAL A 21 -13.11 -19.03 -1.25
CA VAL A 21 -13.57 -18.56 -2.57
C VAL A 21 -14.98 -17.98 -2.46
N ALA A 22 -15.91 -18.70 -1.83
CA ALA A 22 -17.27 -18.21 -1.59
C ALA A 22 -17.28 -16.92 -0.75
N ALA A 23 -16.41 -16.81 0.26
CA ALA A 23 -16.27 -15.59 1.05
C ALA A 23 -15.74 -14.41 0.23
N VAL A 24 -14.85 -14.63 -0.75
CA VAL A 24 -14.40 -13.60 -1.70
C VAL A 24 -15.55 -13.15 -2.59
N GLU A 25 -16.35 -14.06 -3.12
CA GLU A 25 -17.52 -13.75 -3.96
C GLU A 25 -18.58 -12.94 -3.21
N LEU A 26 -18.84 -13.30 -1.94
CA LEU A 26 -19.71 -12.53 -1.04
C LEU A 26 -19.09 -11.21 -0.57
N ARG A 27 -17.91 -10.83 -1.09
CA ARG A 27 -17.12 -9.65 -0.71
C ARG A 27 -16.79 -9.60 0.78
N ASN A 28 -16.85 -10.74 1.46
CA ASN A 28 -16.41 -10.89 2.84
C ASN A 28 -14.91 -11.21 2.88
N PHE A 29 -14.11 -10.23 2.44
CA PHE A 29 -12.67 -10.39 2.32
C PHE A 29 -11.98 -10.68 3.67
N GLY A 30 -12.52 -10.18 4.78
CA GLY A 30 -11.99 -10.46 6.11
C GLY A 30 -12.04 -11.95 6.44
N TYR A 31 -13.19 -12.59 6.22
CA TYR A 31 -13.35 -14.02 6.45
C TYR A 31 -12.55 -14.86 5.44
N ALA A 32 -12.52 -14.44 4.17
CA ALA A 32 -11.71 -15.08 3.14
C ALA A 32 -10.22 -15.11 3.50
N ILE A 33 -9.66 -14.00 3.99
CA ILE A 33 -8.25 -13.89 4.39
C ILE A 33 -7.94 -14.87 5.52
N SER A 34 -8.78 -14.93 6.56
CA SER A 34 -8.59 -15.85 7.69
C SER A 34 -8.57 -17.32 7.25
N LEU A 35 -9.49 -17.71 6.35
CA LEU A 35 -9.54 -19.07 5.82
C LEU A 35 -8.31 -19.39 4.96
N LEU A 36 -7.88 -18.47 4.09
CA LEU A 36 -6.70 -18.64 3.23
C LEU A 36 -5.41 -18.73 4.03
N GLN A 37 -5.26 -17.94 5.08
CA GLN A 37 -4.13 -18.04 6.01
C GLN A 37 -4.12 -19.40 6.73
N GLY A 38 -5.28 -19.94 7.08
CA GLY A 38 -5.42 -21.28 7.65
C GLY A 38 -4.94 -22.38 6.69
N VAL A 39 -5.34 -22.32 5.41
CA VAL A 39 -4.90 -23.26 4.38
C VAL A 39 -3.38 -23.16 4.16
N LEU A 40 -2.84 -21.95 4.07
CA LEU A 40 -1.41 -21.72 3.82
C LEU A 40 -0.49 -22.06 5.00
N LYS A 41 -1.02 -22.12 6.23
CA LYS A 41 -0.26 -22.63 7.39
C LYS A 41 0.02 -24.12 7.28
N GLN A 42 -0.91 -24.88 6.71
CA GLN A 42 -0.78 -26.33 6.53
C GLN A 42 -0.07 -26.66 5.21
N GLU A 43 -0.42 -25.95 4.14
CA GLU A 43 0.13 -26.14 2.80
C GLU A 43 0.71 -24.81 2.28
N PRO A 44 1.93 -24.44 2.73
CA PRO A 44 2.56 -23.23 2.25
C PRO A 44 2.81 -23.30 0.74
N GLU A 45 3.04 -24.46 0.14
CA GLU A 45 3.33 -24.57 -1.29
C GLU A 45 2.11 -24.31 -2.20
N PHE A 46 0.92 -24.10 -1.62
CA PHE A 46 -0.30 -23.84 -2.37
C PHE A 46 -0.32 -22.44 -3.01
N LEU A 47 0.11 -22.37 -4.27
CA LEU A 47 0.30 -21.12 -5.00
C LEU A 47 -1.01 -20.37 -5.24
N HIS A 48 -2.08 -21.07 -5.62
CA HIS A 48 -3.40 -20.48 -5.88
C HIS A 48 -3.97 -19.80 -4.63
N GLY A 49 -3.81 -20.42 -3.46
CA GLY A 49 -4.16 -19.84 -2.17
C GLY A 49 -3.47 -18.52 -1.88
N ARG A 50 -2.16 -18.42 -2.16
CA ARG A 50 -1.38 -17.19 -1.97
C ARG A 50 -1.83 -16.08 -2.91
N GLN A 51 -2.10 -16.41 -4.18
CA GLN A 51 -2.58 -15.43 -5.15
C GLN A 51 -3.95 -14.87 -4.74
N LEU A 52 -4.87 -15.74 -4.33
CA LEU A 52 -6.20 -15.32 -3.88
C LEU A 52 -6.12 -14.50 -2.59
N LEU A 53 -5.25 -14.88 -1.66
CA LEU A 53 -5.01 -14.13 -0.41
C LEU A 53 -4.59 -12.70 -0.72
N ARG A 54 -3.60 -12.49 -1.60
CA ARG A 54 -3.16 -11.14 -1.98
C ARG A 54 -4.25 -10.35 -2.68
N ARG A 55 -5.04 -10.98 -3.55
CA ARG A 55 -6.19 -10.32 -4.18
C ARG A 55 -7.24 -9.89 -3.16
N ALA A 56 -7.56 -10.76 -2.18
CA ALA A 56 -8.51 -10.47 -1.13
C ALA A 56 -8.04 -9.33 -0.20
N GLU A 57 -6.77 -9.33 0.21
CA GLU A 57 -6.16 -8.27 1.02
C GLU A 57 -6.13 -6.93 0.30
N ILE A 58 -5.72 -6.92 -0.97
CA ILE A 58 -5.72 -5.69 -1.80
C ILE A 58 -7.13 -5.17 -1.96
N THR A 59 -8.11 -6.04 -2.20
CA THR A 59 -9.51 -5.62 -2.41
C THR A 59 -10.13 -5.12 -1.11
N LYS A 60 -9.84 -5.77 0.03
CA LYS A 60 -10.22 -5.28 1.36
C LYS A 60 -9.62 -3.90 1.62
N GLY A 61 -8.32 -3.73 1.40
CA GLY A 61 -7.62 -2.46 1.58
C GLY A 61 -8.15 -1.35 0.66
N LYS A 62 -8.46 -1.66 -0.60
CA LYS A 62 -9.10 -0.71 -1.54
C LYS A 62 -10.51 -0.34 -1.12
N ALA A 63 -11.28 -1.28 -0.56
CA ALA A 63 -12.64 -1.02 -0.06
C ALA A 63 -12.64 -0.17 1.21
N GLU A 64 -11.69 -0.37 2.13
CA GLU A 64 -11.55 0.45 3.34
C GLU A 64 -10.95 1.84 3.06
N LYS A 65 -10.07 1.96 2.05
CA LYS A 65 -9.57 3.26 1.57
C LYS A 65 -10.67 4.21 1.08
N LYS A 66 -11.85 3.71 0.69
CA LYS A 66 -13.00 4.56 0.30
C LYS A 66 -13.76 5.17 1.48
N LYS A 67 -13.53 4.75 2.73
CA LYS A 67 -14.19 5.33 3.91
C LYS A 67 -13.38 6.42 4.62
N PHE A 68 -12.11 6.61 4.25
CA PHE A 68 -11.17 7.51 4.93
C PHE A 68 -10.51 8.58 4.04
N PHE A 69 -11.02 8.84 2.83
CA PHE A 69 -10.38 9.79 1.92
C PHE A 69 -11.32 10.95 1.55
N ASN A 70 -11.62 11.83 2.52
CA ASN A 70 -11.99 13.22 2.23
C ASN A 70 -11.70 14.22 3.36
N VAL A 71 -10.74 13.90 4.23
CA VAL A 71 -10.05 14.93 5.04
C VAL A 71 -8.59 14.82 4.64
N SER A 72 -8.14 15.68 3.73
CA SER A 72 -6.73 15.80 3.36
C SER A 72 -5.94 16.23 4.59
N THR A 73 -5.46 15.27 5.38
CA THR A 73 -4.50 15.46 6.47
C THR A 73 -3.16 15.96 5.93
N ALA A 74 -2.92 15.84 4.62
CA ALA A 74 -1.79 16.48 3.96
C ALA A 74 -1.78 18.01 4.16
N SER A 75 -2.94 18.68 4.14
CA SER A 75 -3.00 20.13 4.38
C SER A 75 -2.49 20.51 5.78
N ILE A 76 -2.79 19.69 6.79
CA ILE A 76 -2.33 19.88 8.17
C ILE A 76 -0.84 19.53 8.30
N GLY A 77 -0.39 18.44 7.67
CA GLY A 77 1.01 18.01 7.70
C GLY A 77 1.94 18.99 6.98
N VAL A 78 1.53 19.50 5.81
CA VAL A 78 2.25 20.54 5.05
C VAL A 78 2.36 21.82 5.87
N MET A 79 1.26 22.27 6.51
CA MET A 79 1.29 23.47 7.37
C MET A 79 2.24 23.31 8.57
N LYS A 80 2.28 22.15 9.21
CA LYS A 80 3.19 21.88 10.33
C LYS A 80 4.65 21.84 9.88
N ALA A 81 4.93 21.15 8.78
CA ALA A 81 6.28 21.07 8.26
C ALA A 81 6.81 22.43 7.79
N GLN A 82 5.96 23.30 7.25
CA GLN A 82 6.35 24.65 6.84
C GLN A 82 6.77 25.52 8.04
N ARG A 83 6.17 25.30 9.22
CA ARG A 83 6.60 25.95 10.46
C ARG A 83 7.92 25.39 10.98
N GLU A 84 8.07 24.07 10.91
CA GLU A 84 9.27 23.37 11.40
C GLU A 84 10.48 23.62 10.49
N LEU A 85 10.26 23.87 9.20
CA LEU A 85 11.31 24.21 8.23
C LEU A 85 12.20 25.37 8.70
N LYS A 86 11.60 26.36 9.36
CA LYS A 86 12.31 27.54 9.88
C LYS A 86 13.03 27.29 11.21
N LYS A 87 12.69 26.20 11.91
CA LYS A 87 13.23 25.87 13.23
C LYS A 87 14.23 24.72 13.16
N GLU A 88 13.77 23.59 12.65
CA GLU A 88 14.49 22.33 12.52
C GLU A 88 14.21 21.75 11.12
N PRO A 89 14.99 22.13 10.10
CA PRO A 89 14.73 21.70 8.72
C PRO A 89 14.80 20.18 8.54
N GLY A 90 15.62 19.47 9.33
CA GLY A 90 15.67 18.00 9.32
C GLY A 90 14.35 17.36 9.75
N ARG A 91 13.68 17.91 10.77
CA ARG A 91 12.37 17.43 11.23
C ARG A 91 11.25 17.74 10.24
N ALA A 92 11.37 18.87 9.52
CA ALA A 92 10.45 19.21 8.44
C ALA A 92 10.50 18.19 7.30
N VAL A 93 11.69 17.69 6.93
CA VAL A 93 11.86 16.61 5.93
C VAL A 93 11.09 15.37 6.36
N GLU A 94 11.28 14.89 7.59
CA GLU A 94 10.61 13.69 8.11
C GLU A 94 9.07 13.82 8.09
N LEU A 95 8.55 14.98 8.50
CA LEU A 95 7.11 15.25 8.51
C LEU A 95 6.51 15.26 7.10
N ILE A 96 7.24 15.77 6.11
CA ILE A 96 6.77 15.85 4.73
C ILE A 96 6.88 14.49 4.04
N GLU A 97 7.92 13.71 4.32
CA GLU A 97 8.01 12.33 3.83
C GLU A 97 6.80 11.52 4.28
N LYS A 98 6.35 11.69 5.53
CA LYS A 98 5.13 11.05 6.04
C LYS A 98 3.86 11.52 5.33
N VAL A 99 3.78 12.79 4.94
CA VAL A 99 2.65 13.32 4.15
C VAL A 99 2.66 12.77 2.73
N LEU A 100 3.83 12.65 2.11
CA LEU A 100 3.98 12.07 0.77
C LEU A 100 3.78 10.54 0.76
N GLU A 101 3.95 9.88 1.89
CA GLU A 101 3.61 8.46 2.08
C GLU A 101 2.09 8.23 1.91
N ASP A 102 1.27 9.11 2.49
CA ASP A 102 -0.19 9.08 2.37
C ASP A 102 -0.69 9.71 1.05
N GLU A 103 -0.08 10.82 0.61
CA GLU A 103 -0.47 11.60 -0.57
C GLU A 103 0.74 11.92 -1.50
N PRO A 104 1.21 10.94 -2.30
CA PRO A 104 2.45 11.07 -3.08
C PRO A 104 2.39 12.10 -4.21
N TYR A 105 1.18 12.43 -4.69
CA TYR A 105 0.95 13.39 -5.77
C TYR A 105 0.71 14.82 -5.26
N ASN A 106 0.84 15.06 -3.96
CA ASN A 106 0.65 16.38 -3.39
C ASN A 106 1.80 17.31 -3.82
N ARG A 107 1.52 18.21 -4.77
CA ARG A 107 2.52 19.15 -5.32
C ARG A 107 3.14 20.03 -4.23
N GLN A 108 2.34 20.46 -3.25
CA GLN A 108 2.78 21.36 -2.19
C GLN A 108 3.76 20.66 -1.23
N ALA A 109 3.47 19.41 -0.86
CA ALA A 109 4.38 18.59 -0.07
C ALA A 109 5.70 18.31 -0.81
N ASN A 110 5.66 17.99 -2.10
CA ASN A 110 6.87 17.77 -2.90
C ASN A 110 7.77 19.01 -2.98
N LEU A 111 7.20 20.20 -3.16
CA LEU A 111 7.95 21.46 -3.16
C LEU A 111 8.59 21.72 -1.79
N LEU A 112 7.81 21.52 -0.72
CA LEU A 112 8.27 21.76 0.63
C LEU A 112 9.38 20.77 1.06
N LEU A 113 9.32 19.51 0.60
CA LEU A 113 10.37 18.51 0.84
C LEU A 113 11.71 18.98 0.25
N LYS A 114 11.67 19.52 -0.97
CA LYS A 114 12.85 20.04 -1.66
C LYS A 114 13.45 21.22 -0.87
N GLU A 115 12.62 22.15 -0.42
CA GLU A 115 13.07 23.28 0.41
C GLU A 115 13.67 22.81 1.75
N ALA A 116 13.02 21.84 2.41
CA ALA A 116 13.48 21.26 3.66
C ALA A 116 14.79 20.50 3.52
N ALA A 117 14.95 19.71 2.45
CA ALA A 117 16.19 18.96 2.19
C ALA A 117 17.37 19.90 1.89
N VAL A 118 17.12 21.00 1.17
CA VAL A 118 18.14 22.04 0.92
C VAL A 118 18.51 22.75 2.23
N ALA A 119 17.52 23.14 3.04
CA ALA A 119 17.76 23.80 4.31
C ALA A 119 18.45 22.90 5.36
N ALA A 120 18.21 21.58 5.30
CA ALA A 120 18.84 20.60 6.16
C ALA A 120 20.26 20.18 5.70
N GLY A 121 20.73 20.70 4.56
CA GLY A 121 22.03 20.30 3.99
C GLY A 121 22.06 18.86 3.47
N LEU A 122 20.89 18.21 3.32
CA LEU A 122 20.74 16.83 2.86
C LEU A 122 20.77 16.70 1.32
N ALA A 123 21.34 17.70 0.64
CA ALA A 123 21.50 17.72 -0.81
C ALA A 123 22.54 16.68 -1.26
N GLY A 124 22.16 15.41 -1.22
CA GLY A 124 23.00 14.27 -1.54
C GLY A 124 22.19 12.99 -1.66
N GLY A 125 21.36 12.88 -2.70
CA GLY A 125 20.87 11.59 -3.17
C GLY A 125 19.43 11.21 -2.82
N ARG A 126 18.44 11.92 -3.39
CA ARG A 126 17.14 11.29 -3.76
C ARG A 126 16.30 12.08 -4.77
N SER A 127 16.93 12.83 -5.68
CA SER A 127 16.25 13.57 -6.75
C SER A 127 15.69 12.69 -7.88
N LEU A 128 15.60 11.36 -7.72
CA LEU A 128 15.31 10.43 -8.82
C LEU A 128 13.97 9.69 -8.73
N ARG A 129 12.93 10.26 -8.10
CA ARG A 129 11.62 9.59 -8.11
C ARG A 129 10.39 10.48 -8.28
N ALA A 130 10.56 11.60 -8.99
CA ALA A 130 9.43 12.37 -9.51
C ALA A 130 9.33 12.34 -11.06
N GLY A 131 10.39 11.93 -11.76
CA GLY A 131 10.45 11.94 -13.23
C GLY A 131 9.93 10.67 -13.93
N ASP A 132 9.99 9.50 -13.30
CA ASP A 132 9.70 8.23 -13.98
C ASP A 132 8.24 7.77 -13.88
N VAL A 133 7.45 8.33 -12.96
CA VAL A 133 6.02 7.98 -12.84
C VAL A 133 5.16 8.73 -13.87
N ALA A 134 5.64 9.87 -14.39
CA ALA A 134 4.89 10.68 -15.35
C ALA A 134 4.87 10.11 -16.79
N ARG A 135 5.66 9.07 -17.12
CA ARG A 135 5.67 8.46 -18.47
C ARG A 135 4.82 7.21 -18.63
N GLY A 136 4.14 6.74 -17.58
CA GLY A 136 3.29 5.53 -17.64
C GLY A 136 1.80 5.77 -17.90
N GLU A 137 1.29 6.98 -17.69
CA GLU A 137 -0.16 7.27 -17.68
C GLU A 137 -0.58 8.31 -18.74
N ALA A 138 0.13 8.36 -19.87
CA ALA A 138 -0.27 9.13 -21.05
C ALA A 138 -0.71 8.24 -22.22
N ALA A 139 -0.87 6.93 -22.00
CA ALA A 139 -1.17 5.99 -23.06
C ALA A 139 -2.18 4.93 -22.63
N ARG A 140 -3.38 5.32 -22.17
CA ARG A 140 -4.63 4.59 -22.44
C ARG A 140 -5.80 5.56 -22.54
N HIS A 141 -6.42 5.51 -23.73
CA HIS A 141 -7.70 6.08 -24.12
C HIS A 141 -8.81 5.91 -23.09
#